data_AF-A0AAE1WX19-F1
#
_entry.id   AF-A0AAE1WX19-F1
#
_cell.length_a   1.000
_cell.length_b   1.000
_cell.length_c   1.000
_cell.angle_alpha   90.00
_cell.angle_beta   90.00
_cell.angle_gamma   90.00
#
_symmetry.space_group_name_H-M   'P 1'
#
loop_
_entity.id
_entity.type
_entity.pdbx_description
1 polymer ?
#
loop_
_entity_poly.entity_id
_entity_poly.type
_entity_poly.pdbx_seq_one_letter_code
_entity_poly.pdbx_strand_id
1 'polypeptide(L)'
;MGAMVEEMESLHKNQTWELVQLLDGKKAIRCKWVYRKKPIVSEKEGENFKARLVAKGYSQQKGIDYDEIFSPVVRHTSIGAVLALVASRDLHLEQMDVKTTFLHGDFEE
;
A
#
# COMPACT_ATOMS: atom_id res chain seq x y z
N MET A 1 17.57 -12.16 -3.72
CA MET A 1 16.25 -12.67 -4.17
C MET A 1 15.72 -11.72 -5.24
N GLY A 2 14.84 -12.18 -6.13
CA GLY A 2 14.24 -11.31 -7.14
C GLY A 2 13.15 -10.42 -6.55
N ALA A 3 13.01 -9.18 -7.01
CA ALA A 3 12.05 -8.20 -6.47
C ALA A 3 10.58 -8.69 -6.45
N MET A 4 10.21 -9.63 -7.33
CA MET A 4 8.86 -10.24 -7.35
C MET A 4 8.66 -11.22 -6.19
N VAL A 5 9.70 -11.96 -5.82
CA VAL A 5 9.66 -12.90 -4.69
C VAL A 5 9.51 -12.12 -3.39
N GLU A 6 10.27 -11.04 -3.23
CA GLU A 6 10.18 -10.16 -2.06
C GLU A 6 8.77 -9.55 -1.91
N GLU A 7 8.14 -9.13 -3.02
CA GLU A 7 6.75 -8.66 -3.00
C GLU A 7 5.80 -9.79 -2.56
N MET A 8 5.89 -10.98 -3.17
CA MET A 8 5.03 -12.11 -2.81
C MET A 8 5.19 -12.51 -1.34
N GLU A 9 6.43 -12.60 -0.84
CA GLU A 9 6.71 -12.89 0.57
C GLU A 9 6.11 -11.82 1.49
N SER A 10 6.21 -10.54 1.11
CA SER A 10 5.63 -9.45 1.89
C SER A 10 4.10 -9.55 1.95
N LEU A 11 3.44 -9.93 0.85
CA LEU A 11 1.99 -10.13 0.81
C LEU A 11 1.55 -11.30 1.69
N HIS A 12 2.29 -12.41 1.68
CA HIS A 12 2.02 -13.54 2.59
C HIS A 12 2.24 -13.16 4.06
N LYS A 13 3.34 -12.44 4.36
CA LYS A 13 3.67 -12.03 5.73
C LYS A 13 2.62 -11.10 6.33
N ASN A 14 2.06 -10.20 5.52
CA ASN A 14 1.05 -9.27 5.99
C ASN A 14 -0.36 -9.88 6.09
N GLN A 15 -0.55 -11.12 5.62
CA GLN A 15 -1.85 -11.82 5.62
C GLN A 15 -2.99 -11.00 4.98
N THR A 16 -2.66 -10.16 3.98
CA THR A 16 -3.60 -9.21 3.37
C THR A 16 -4.44 -9.82 2.25
N TRP A 17 -4.27 -11.11 1.96
CA TRP A 17 -4.99 -11.81 0.90
C TRP A 17 -5.03 -13.31 1.17
N GLU A 18 -6.07 -13.96 0.64
CA GLU A 18 -6.20 -15.41 0.59
C GLU A 18 -6.50 -15.84 -0.84
N LEU A 19 -5.94 -16.99 -1.25
CA LEU A 19 -6.27 -17.58 -2.54
C LEU A 19 -7.62 -18.29 -2.45
N VAL A 20 -8.65 -17.67 -2.98
CA VAL A 20 -10.02 -18.25 -3.03
C VAL A 20 -10.36 -18.79 -4.41
N GLN A 21 -11.26 -19.78 -4.46
CA GLN A 21 -11.87 -20.19 -5.72
C GLN A 21 -12.80 -19.08 -6.23
N LEU A 22 -12.79 -18.86 -7.55
CA LEU A 22 -13.67 -17.87 -8.16
C LEU A 22 -15.12 -18.35 -8.06
N LEU A 23 -15.98 -17.56 -7.43
CA LEU A 23 -17.41 -17.83 -7.31
C LEU A 23 -18.09 -17.88 -8.69
N ASP A 24 -19.06 -18.78 -8.84
CA ASP A 24 -19.83 -18.92 -10.07
C ASP A 24 -20.51 -17.60 -10.46
N GLY A 25 -20.38 -17.23 -11.73
CA GLY A 25 -20.93 -15.99 -12.28
C GLY A 25 -20.12 -14.72 -11.98
N LYS A 26 -19.07 -14.79 -11.15
CA LYS A 26 -18.14 -13.66 -10.97
C LYS A 26 -16.98 -13.71 -11.97
N LYS A 27 -16.44 -12.54 -12.29
CA LYS A 27 -15.28 -12.39 -13.19
C LYS A 27 -14.09 -11.90 -12.39
N ALA A 28 -13.00 -12.65 -12.41
CA ALA A 28 -11.77 -12.23 -11.73
C ALA A 28 -11.21 -10.92 -12.32
N ILE A 29 -10.86 -9.97 -11.45
CA ILE A 29 -10.14 -8.76 -11.83
C ILE A 29 -8.73 -9.16 -12.24
N ARG A 30 -8.33 -8.75 -13.45
CA ARG A 30 -6.99 -9.04 -13.96
C ARG A 30 -5.95 -8.25 -13.17
N CYS A 31 -4.79 -8.84 -12.89
CA CYS A 31 -3.64 -8.15 -12.29
C CYS A 31 -2.50 -7.97 -13.31
N LYS A 32 -1.50 -7.16 -12.96
CA LYS A 32 -0.24 -7.03 -13.69
C LYS A 32 0.91 -6.75 -12.74
N TRP A 33 2.11 -7.08 -13.17
CA TRP A 33 3.33 -6.65 -12.50
C TRP A 33 3.74 -5.24 -12.95
N VAL A 34 4.12 -4.41 -11.99
CA VAL A 34 4.69 -3.08 -12.21
C VAL A 34 6.10 -3.07 -11.66
N TYR A 35 7.06 -2.73 -12.52
CA TYR A 35 8.47 -2.67 -12.16
C TYR A 35 8.96 -1.23 -12.10
N ARG A 36 9.84 -0.95 -11.16
CA ARG A 36 10.51 0.35 -11.04
C ARG A 36 11.95 0.14 -10.58
N LYS A 37 12.91 0.64 -11.35
CA LYS A 37 14.29 0.80 -10.88
C LYS A 37 14.32 1.96 -9.89
N LYS A 38 14.83 1.73 -8.69
CA LYS A 38 15.08 2.82 -7.73
C LYS A 38 16.38 3.51 -8.13
N PRO A 39 16.43 4.86 -8.07
CA PRO A 39 17.68 5.57 -8.26
C PRO A 39 18.66 5.16 -7.16
N ILE A 40 19.95 5.08 -7.52
CA ILE A 40 21.03 4.83 -6.58
C ILE A 40 21.16 6.07 -5.70
N VAL A 41 20.96 5.91 -4.38
CA VAL A 41 21.03 7.01 -3.41
C VAL A 41 22.45 7.18 -2.86
N SER A 42 23.27 6.12 -2.92
CA SER A 42 24.68 6.12 -2.52
C SER A 42 25.47 5.06 -3.30
N GLU A 43 26.77 5.24 -3.56
CA GLU A 43 27.61 4.24 -4.26
C GLU A 43 27.62 2.86 -3.57
N LYS A 44 27.30 2.81 -2.27
CA LYS A 44 27.15 1.58 -1.48
C LYS A 44 25.82 0.87 -1.71
N GLU A 45 24.77 1.59 -2.10
CA GLU A 45 23.49 1.00 -2.48
C GLU A 45 23.56 0.61 -3.95
N GLY A 46 23.87 -0.66 -4.22
CA GLY A 46 23.79 -1.22 -5.57
C GLY A 46 22.41 -1.03 -6.21
N GLU A 47 22.29 -1.45 -7.47
CA GLU A 47 21.04 -1.30 -8.22
C GLU A 47 19.87 -1.99 -7.52
N ASN A 48 18.86 -1.20 -7.14
CA ASN A 48 17.68 -1.69 -6.44
C ASN A 48 16.46 -1.70 -7.37
N PHE A 49 15.77 -2.84 -7.43
CA PHE A 49 14.57 -3.03 -8.24
C PHE A 49 13.35 -3.19 -7.33
N LYS A 50 12.25 -2.53 -7.68
CA LYS A 50 10.95 -2.68 -7.01
C LYS A 50 9.98 -3.34 -7.97
N ALA A 51 9.31 -4.40 -7.54
CA ALA A 51 8.18 -4.99 -8.23
C ALA A 51 6.93 -4.81 -7.36
N ARG A 52 5.77 -4.65 -7.99
CA ARG A 52 4.47 -4.64 -7.33
C ARG A 52 3.46 -5.43 -8.14
N LEU A 53 2.66 -6.25 -7.48
CA LEU A 53 1.50 -6.89 -8.09
C LEU A 53 0.29 -5.95 -7.92
N VAL A 54 -0.30 -5.50 -9.03
CA VAL A 54 -1.35 -4.48 -8.99
C VAL A 54 -2.56 -4.95 -9.78
N ALA A 55 -3.75 -4.82 -9.19
CA ALA A 55 -5.01 -5.02 -9.88
C ALA A 55 -5.19 -4.01 -11.03
N LYS A 56 -5.81 -4.43 -12.13
CA LYS A 56 -6.19 -3.52 -13.22
C LYS A 56 -7.46 -2.78 -12.82
N GLY A 57 -7.29 -1.74 -12.01
CA GLY A 57 -8.41 -1.00 -11.40
C GLY A 57 -9.42 -0.41 -12.39
N TYR A 58 -9.00 -0.12 -13.63
CA TYR A 58 -9.92 0.31 -14.70
C TYR A 58 -10.95 -0.76 -15.10
N SER A 59 -10.76 -2.02 -14.70
CA SER A 59 -11.72 -3.11 -14.90
C SER A 59 -12.65 -3.35 -13.71
N GLN A 60 -12.48 -2.59 -12.63
CA GLN A 60 -13.35 -2.66 -11.45
C GLN A 60 -14.62 -1.84 -11.67
N GLN A 61 -15.75 -2.35 -11.17
CA GLN A 61 -17.06 -1.71 -11.19
C GLN A 61 -17.49 -1.33 -9.77
N LYS A 62 -17.90 -0.07 -9.59
CA LYS A 62 -18.46 0.40 -8.32
C LYS A 62 -19.76 -0.36 -8.01
N GLY A 63 -19.92 -0.82 -6.77
CA GLY A 63 -21.06 -1.61 -6.30
C GLY A 63 -21.00 -3.10 -6.71
N ILE A 64 -19.90 -3.54 -7.34
CA ILE A 64 -19.63 -4.96 -7.62
C ILE A 64 -18.26 -5.36 -7.05
N ASP A 65 -17.23 -4.57 -7.36
CA ASP A 65 -15.83 -4.84 -7.02
C ASP A 65 -15.30 -3.91 -5.90
N TYR A 66 -15.99 -2.81 -5.61
CA TYR A 66 -15.72 -1.90 -4.49
C TYR A 66 -16.93 -0.99 -4.25
N ASP A 67 -17.18 -0.62 -3.01
CA ASP A 67 -18.23 0.35 -2.65
C ASP A 67 -17.70 1.78 -2.50
N GLU A 68 -16.51 1.94 -1.90
CA GLU A 68 -15.88 3.24 -1.66
C GLU A 68 -14.39 3.24 -2.03
N ILE A 69 -13.88 4.40 -2.48
CA ILE A 69 -12.46 4.59 -2.78
C ILE A 69 -11.86 5.42 -1.65
N PHE A 70 -11.13 4.77 -0.74
CA PHE A 70 -10.40 5.48 0.31
C PHE A 70 -8.98 5.78 -0.16
N SER A 71 -8.66 7.07 -0.28
CA SER A 71 -7.28 7.53 -0.35
C SER A 71 -6.98 8.35 0.91
N PRO A 72 -6.14 7.87 1.84
CA PRO A 72 -5.79 8.60 3.05
C PRO A 72 -4.85 9.75 2.70
N VAL A 73 -5.38 10.83 2.14
CA VAL A 73 -4.61 12.05 1.90
C VAL A 73 -4.71 12.92 3.14
N VAL A 74 -3.65 12.94 3.95
CA VAL A 74 -3.56 13.87 5.08
C VAL A 74 -3.46 15.29 4.55
N ARG A 75 -4.32 16.19 5.04
CA ARG A 75 -4.24 17.62 4.70
C ARG A 75 -3.08 18.28 5.46
N HIS A 76 -2.36 19.19 4.81
CA HIS A 76 -1.29 19.96 5.47
C HIS A 76 -1.76 20.72 6.71
N THR A 77 -3.02 21.18 6.72
CA THR A 77 -3.65 21.80 7.91
C THR A 77 -3.70 20.86 9.10
N SER A 78 -3.99 19.57 8.88
CA SER A 78 -4.02 18.55 9.93
C SER A 78 -2.62 18.29 10.48
N ILE A 79 -1.60 18.23 9.61
CA ILE A 79 -0.20 18.09 10.04
C ILE A 79 0.22 19.30 10.88
N GLY A 80 -0.09 20.51 10.42
CA GLY A 80 0.20 21.75 11.15
C GLY A 80 -0.48 21.80 12.53
N ALA A 81 -1.73 21.33 12.62
CA ALA A 81 -2.45 21.27 13.90
C ALA A 81 -1.79 20.30 14.89
N VAL A 82 -1.35 19.12 14.44
CA VAL A 82 -0.61 18.16 15.28
C VAL A 82 0.72 18.78 15.74
N LEU A 83 1.48 19.40 14.83
CA LEU A 83 2.73 20.08 15.18
C LEU A 83 2.54 21.22 16.19
N ALA A 84 1.48 22.03 16.02
CA ALA A 84 1.15 23.10 16.96
C ALA A 84 0.80 22.54 18.34
N LEU A 85 0.07 21.42 18.40
CA LEU A 85 -0.24 20.72 19.65
C LEU A 85 1.03 20.21 20.34
N VAL A 86 1.90 19.54 19.60
CA VAL A 86 3.19 19.02 20.09
C VAL A 86 4.04 20.16 20.66
N ALA A 87 4.19 21.26 19.92
CA ALA A 87 4.94 22.43 20.37
C ALA A 87 4.32 23.11 21.60
N SER A 88 2.99 23.24 21.64
CA SER A 88 2.29 23.89 22.77
C SER A 88 2.38 23.11 24.09
N ARG A 89 2.65 21.81 24.01
CA ARG A 89 2.67 20.88 25.16
C ARG A 89 4.06 20.32 25.45
N ASP A 90 5.08 20.82 24.76
CA ASP A 90 6.47 20.36 24.86
C ASP A 90 6.59 18.83 24.70
N LEU A 91 5.88 18.27 23.71
CA LEU A 91 5.86 16.84 23.45
C LEU A 91 6.94 16.43 22.45
N HIS A 92 7.37 15.17 22.52
CA HIS A 92 8.23 14.57 21.50
C HIS A 92 7.35 13.98 20.38
N LEU A 93 7.72 14.23 19.11
CA LEU A 93 7.06 13.67 17.95
C LEU A 93 7.99 12.69 17.24
N GLU A 94 7.53 11.46 17.06
CA GLU A 94 8.21 10.45 16.25
C GLU A 94 7.37 10.14 15.01
N GLN A 95 8.04 10.05 13.86
CA GLN A 95 7.43 9.70 12.59
C GLN A 95 7.88 8.31 12.15
N MET A 96 6.93 7.43 11.86
CA MET A 96 7.20 6.11 11.29
C MET A 96 6.68 6.05 9.85
N ASP A 97 7.59 5.94 8.89
CA ASP A 97 7.23 5.63 7.50
C ASP A 97 7.15 4.11 7.33
N VAL A 98 5.94 3.61 7.07
CA VAL A 98 5.70 2.17 6.93
C VAL A 98 5.97 1.76 5.50
N LYS A 99 6.95 0.86 5.31
CA LYS A 99 7.41 0.38 3.99
C LYS A 99 6.27 -0.19 3.12
N THR A 100 5.23 -0.72 3.77
CA THR A 100 4.04 -1.28 3.16
C THR A 100 2.80 -0.78 3.90
N THR A 101 2.21 0.31 3.42
CA THR A 101 0.97 0.86 4.00
C THR A 101 -0.24 0.07 3.51
N PHE A 102 -0.50 -1.10 4.10
CA PHE A 102 -1.85 -1.63 4.16
C PHE A 102 -2.47 -1.03 5.42
N LEU A 103 -3.49 -0.18 5.25
CA LEU A 103 -4.25 0.33 6.39
C LEU A 103 -4.82 -0.89 7.12
N HIS A 104 -4.43 -1.11 8.37
CA HIS A 104 -4.99 -2.15 9.24
C HIS A 104 -6.39 -1.68 9.73
N GLY A 105 -7.25 -1.28 8.80
CA GLY A 105 -8.66 -1.09 9.09
C GLY A 105 -9.31 -2.45 9.00
N ASP A 106 -10.01 -2.86 10.05
CA ASP A 106 -11.00 -3.91 9.92
C ASP A 106 -12.06 -3.39 8.93
N PHE A 107 -12.00 -3.86 7.69
CA PHE A 107 -13.05 -3.63 6.72
C PHE A 107 -13.91 -4.88 6.68
N GLU A 108 -15.11 -4.80 7.27
CA GLU A 108 -16.17 -5.73 6.92
C GLU A 108 -16.57 -5.41 5.47
N GLU A 109 -16.37 -6.39 4.58
CA GLU A 109 -16.85 -6.36 3.19
C GLU A 109 -18.33 -6.76 3.13
#